data_AF-A0A1Q5XKF6-F1
#
_entry.id   AF-A0A1Q5XKF6-F1
#
_cell.length_a   1.000
_cell.length_b   1.000
_cell.length_c   1.000
_cell.angle_alpha   90.00
_cell.angle_beta   90.00
_cell.angle_gamma   90.00
#
_symmetry.space_group_name_H-M   'P 1'
#
loop_
_entity.id
_entity.type
_entity.pdbx_description
1 polymer ?
#
loop_
_entity_poly.entity_id
_entity_poly.type
_entity_poly.pdbx_seq_one_letter_code
_entity_poly.pdbx_strand_id
1 'polypeptide(L)'
;MMAKDKNLHSKVLVKDIWSYIFSFILLLLPTILLLVSLVYLFPYTGLGRIVSIPSTIIINSLVIVLCLFISNKVLWIKISKTLITILITIWITIAGYPQEFNPPVLAQIKNAINAVQAIDSITKKDLNVNGNVSNSRYVVALYKYRDEILDDGTYQLYQQDNVYFYNSINNLNEIGSKLIGYHKVMWWYLDCIRDGSSSSIKVEKRKSNK
;
A
#
# COMPACT_ATOMS: atom_id res chain seq x y z
N MET A 1 -3.88 -51.85 33.41
CA MET A 1 -4.32 -51.46 32.05
C MET A 1 -4.88 -50.02 32.03
N MET A 2 -4.16 -49.05 32.63
CA MET A 2 -4.70 -47.69 32.93
C MET A 2 -3.81 -46.53 32.44
N ALA A 3 -2.65 -46.82 31.83
CA ALA A 3 -1.69 -45.81 31.38
C ALA A 3 -1.91 -45.30 29.93
N LYS A 4 -2.77 -45.97 29.14
CA LYS A 4 -2.97 -45.67 27.71
C LYS A 4 -3.89 -44.45 27.47
N ASP A 5 -4.72 -44.10 28.45
CA ASP A 5 -5.79 -43.10 28.32
C ASP A 5 -5.28 -41.65 28.47
N LYS A 6 -4.38 -41.39 29.43
CA LYS A 6 -3.75 -40.06 29.62
C LYS A 6 -2.96 -39.59 28.39
N ASN A 7 -2.40 -40.54 27.63
CA ASN A 7 -1.58 -40.28 26.45
C ASN A 7 -2.43 -39.95 25.21
N LEU A 8 -3.70 -40.35 25.19
CA LEU A 8 -4.64 -40.00 24.14
C LEU A 8 -5.22 -38.61 24.38
N HIS A 9 -5.62 -38.32 25.62
CA HIS A 9 -6.19 -37.03 25.99
C HIS A 9 -5.19 -35.87 25.85
N SER A 10 -3.90 -36.10 26.13
CA SER A 10 -2.84 -35.10 25.93
C SER A 10 -2.59 -34.82 24.44
N LYS A 11 -2.60 -35.85 23.59
CA LYS A 11 -2.39 -35.70 22.14
C LYS A 11 -3.53 -34.95 21.45
N VAL A 12 -4.77 -35.18 21.88
CA VAL A 12 -5.95 -34.45 21.37
C VAL A 12 -5.85 -32.96 21.74
N LEU A 13 -5.53 -32.65 23.00
CA LEU A 13 -5.39 -31.27 23.49
C LEU A 13 -4.28 -30.50 22.75
N VAL A 14 -3.13 -31.15 22.49
CA VAL A 14 -2.00 -30.54 21.76
C VAL A 14 -2.37 -30.24 20.30
N LYS A 15 -3.08 -31.15 19.63
CA LYS A 15 -3.52 -30.96 18.23
C LYS A 15 -4.44 -29.74 18.09
N ASP A 16 -5.32 -29.54 19.05
CA ASP A 16 -6.25 -28.41 19.05
C ASP A 16 -5.51 -27.08 19.23
N ILE A 17 -4.55 -27.01 20.17
CA ILE A 17 -3.74 -25.80 20.41
C ILE A 17 -2.97 -25.39 19.15
N TRP A 18 -2.32 -26.33 18.46
CA TRP A 18 -1.60 -26.03 17.22
C TRP A 18 -2.51 -25.49 16.11
N SER A 19 -3.74 -26.00 16.00
CA SER A 19 -4.73 -25.49 15.05
C SER A 19 -5.13 -24.04 15.36
N TYR A 20 -5.27 -23.69 16.65
CA TYR A 20 -5.54 -22.30 17.07
C TYR A 20 -4.37 -21.38 16.75
N ILE A 21 -3.14 -21.78 17.08
CA ILE A 21 -1.92 -21.01 16.79
C ILE A 21 -1.79 -20.77 15.29
N PHE A 22 -1.96 -21.82 14.47
CA PHE A 22 -1.88 -21.69 13.02
C PHE A 22 -2.94 -20.73 12.47
N SER A 23 -4.20 -20.85 12.94
CA SER A 23 -5.28 -19.96 12.53
C SER A 23 -5.02 -18.51 12.93
N PHE A 24 -4.45 -18.29 14.12
CA PHE A 24 -4.07 -16.98 14.62
C PHE A 24 -3.00 -16.34 13.72
N ILE A 25 -1.91 -17.07 13.44
CA ILE A 25 -0.83 -16.59 12.56
C ILE A 25 -1.37 -16.26 11.17
N LEU A 26 -2.22 -17.13 10.61
CA LEU A 26 -2.82 -16.93 9.30
C LEU A 26 -3.69 -15.67 9.25
N LEU A 27 -4.45 -15.38 10.31
CA LEU A 27 -5.29 -14.17 10.39
C LEU A 27 -4.49 -12.90 10.70
N LEU A 28 -3.32 -13.03 11.33
CA LEU A 28 -2.43 -11.91 11.58
C LEU A 28 -1.62 -11.52 10.34
N LEU A 29 -1.36 -12.47 9.43
CA LEU A 29 -0.55 -12.27 8.22
C LEU A 29 -1.00 -11.06 7.37
N PRO A 30 -2.30 -10.86 7.05
CA PRO A 30 -2.74 -9.66 6.33
C PRO A 30 -2.41 -8.35 7.05
N THR A 31 -2.46 -8.32 8.38
CA THR A 31 -2.08 -7.14 9.17
C THR A 31 -0.60 -6.83 8.99
N ILE A 32 0.27 -7.84 9.08
CA ILE A 32 1.72 -7.66 8.91
C ILE A 32 2.05 -7.19 7.50
N LEU A 33 1.48 -7.84 6.47
CA LEU A 33 1.69 -7.44 5.07
C LEU A 33 1.22 -6.02 4.80
N LEU A 34 0.08 -5.63 5.37
CA LEU A 34 -0.45 -4.28 5.23
C LEU A 34 0.42 -3.26 5.95
N LEU A 35 0.90 -3.54 7.16
CA LEU A 35 1.84 -2.66 7.87
C LEU A 35 3.14 -2.46 7.09
N VAL A 36 3.73 -3.53 6.55
CA VAL A 36 4.93 -3.43 5.68
C VAL A 36 4.65 -2.56 4.46
N SER A 37 3.49 -2.76 3.82
CA SER A 37 3.07 -1.96 2.67
C SER A 37 2.88 -0.48 3.04
N LEU A 38 2.26 -0.18 4.18
CA LEU A 38 2.06 1.18 4.66
C LEU A 38 3.38 1.87 5.01
N VAL A 39 4.34 1.15 5.59
CA VAL A 39 5.70 1.67 5.85
C VAL A 39 6.42 2.03 4.56
N TYR A 40 6.27 1.22 3.53
CA TYR A 40 6.91 1.48 2.24
C TYR A 40 6.22 2.61 1.45
N LEU A 41 4.89 2.62 1.43
CA LEU A 41 4.10 3.55 0.60
C LEU A 41 3.82 4.89 1.30
N PHE A 42 3.78 4.94 2.62
CA PHE A 42 3.45 6.14 3.37
C PHE A 42 4.52 6.42 4.44
N PRO A 43 5.74 6.83 4.03
CA PRO A 43 6.91 6.91 4.91
C PRO A 43 6.85 8.07 5.92
N TYR A 44 5.87 8.97 5.82
CA TYR A 44 5.76 10.20 6.60
C TYR A 44 5.08 10.01 7.96
N THR A 45 5.50 8.97 8.68
CA THR A 45 4.93 8.54 9.97
C THR A 45 5.75 8.96 11.18
N GLY A 46 6.98 9.46 10.94
CA GLY A 46 7.92 9.92 11.97
C GLY A 46 8.07 8.97 13.16
N LEU A 47 8.04 9.53 14.38
CA LEU A 47 8.15 8.78 15.63
C LEU A 47 6.85 8.01 15.95
N GLY A 48 5.70 8.47 15.46
CA GLY A 48 4.40 7.85 15.66
C GLY A 48 4.37 6.39 15.21
N ARG A 49 5.20 6.01 14.24
CA ARG A 49 5.39 4.62 13.81
C ARG A 49 5.84 3.68 14.94
N ILE A 50 6.69 4.16 15.85
CA ILE A 50 7.27 3.37 16.95
C ILE A 50 6.17 2.90 17.91
N VAL A 51 5.15 3.73 18.12
CA VAL A 51 4.04 3.43 19.02
C VAL A 51 2.88 2.75 18.29
N SER A 52 2.56 3.21 17.07
CA SER A 52 1.39 2.74 16.31
C SER A 52 1.51 1.32 15.79
N ILE A 53 2.70 0.86 15.38
CA ILE A 53 2.88 -0.50 14.87
C ILE A 53 2.63 -1.53 15.98
N PRO A 54 3.29 -1.46 17.15
CA PRO A 54 3.01 -2.38 18.25
C PRO A 54 1.56 -2.32 18.72
N SER A 55 0.98 -1.11 18.85
CA SER A 55 -0.41 -0.98 19.31
C SER A 55 -1.40 -1.60 18.32
N THR A 56 -1.19 -1.41 17.01
CA THR A 56 -2.02 -2.03 15.96
C THR A 56 -1.94 -3.56 16.03
N ILE A 57 -0.73 -4.13 16.20
CA ILE A 57 -0.56 -5.58 16.34
C ILE A 57 -1.30 -6.10 17.57
N ILE A 58 -1.21 -5.41 18.71
CA ILE A 58 -1.91 -5.79 19.94
C ILE A 58 -3.43 -5.75 19.74
N ILE A 59 -3.97 -4.65 19.20
CA ILE A 59 -5.40 -4.48 18.98
C ILE A 59 -5.92 -5.54 17.99
N ASN A 60 -5.25 -5.73 16.85
CA ASN A 60 -5.66 -6.75 15.88
C ASN A 60 -5.54 -8.17 16.45
N SER A 61 -4.54 -8.44 17.30
CA SER A 61 -4.42 -9.72 17.99
C SER A 61 -5.61 -9.98 18.91
N LEU A 62 -6.06 -8.97 19.67
CA LEU A 62 -7.26 -9.09 20.50
C LEU A 62 -8.51 -9.39 19.67
N VAL A 63 -8.70 -8.68 18.54
CA VAL A 63 -9.83 -8.91 17.63
C VAL A 63 -9.80 -10.34 17.06
N ILE A 64 -8.63 -10.83 16.64
CA ILE A 64 -8.46 -12.19 16.11
C ILE A 64 -8.75 -13.23 17.18
N VAL A 65 -8.22 -13.04 18.40
CA VAL A 65 -8.45 -13.95 19.52
C VAL A 65 -9.94 -14.05 19.84
N LEU A 66 -10.65 -12.91 19.94
CA LEU A 66 -12.10 -12.88 20.13
C LEU A 66 -12.84 -13.62 19.01
N CYS A 67 -12.43 -13.42 17.76
CA CYS A 67 -12.97 -14.17 16.63
C CYS A 67 -12.78 -15.68 16.80
N LEU A 68 -11.57 -16.14 17.15
CA LEU A 68 -11.28 -17.57 17.30
C LEU A 68 -12.03 -18.21 18.48
N PHE A 69 -12.26 -17.49 19.58
CA PHE A 69 -13.02 -17.98 20.73
C PHE A 69 -14.51 -18.22 20.44
N ILE A 70 -15.11 -17.46 19.52
CA ILE A 70 -16.52 -17.62 19.15
C ILE A 70 -16.66 -18.88 18.27
N SER A 71 -17.01 -20.01 18.87
CA SER A 71 -17.22 -21.26 18.14
C SER A 71 -18.56 -21.26 17.39
N ASN A 72 -18.52 -21.46 16.08
CA ASN A 72 -19.71 -21.60 15.23
C ASN A 72 -19.64 -22.93 14.50
N LYS A 73 -20.70 -23.75 14.62
CA LYS A 73 -20.80 -25.06 13.95
C LYS A 73 -21.15 -24.94 12.46
N VAL A 74 -21.75 -23.81 12.06
CA VAL A 74 -22.17 -23.58 10.66
C VAL A 74 -21.02 -22.98 9.86
N LEU A 75 -20.63 -23.66 8.78
CA LEU A 75 -19.48 -23.28 7.95
C LEU A 75 -19.57 -21.86 7.38
N TRP A 76 -20.73 -21.47 6.82
CA TRP A 76 -20.93 -20.14 6.25
C TRP A 76 -20.77 -19.02 7.27
N ILE A 77 -21.26 -19.22 8.50
CA ILE A 77 -21.08 -18.25 9.60
C ILE A 77 -19.61 -18.15 9.98
N LYS A 78 -18.88 -19.28 10.00
CA LYS A 78 -17.43 -19.29 10.26
C LYS A 78 -16.67 -18.49 9.20
N ILE A 79 -16.96 -18.72 7.92
CA ILE A 79 -16.33 -17.99 6.79
C ILE A 79 -16.65 -16.50 6.89
N SER A 80 -17.93 -16.14 7.04
CA SER A 80 -18.36 -14.74 7.13
C SER A 80 -17.69 -14.02 8.30
N LYS A 81 -17.65 -14.64 9.47
CA LYS A 81 -16.98 -14.09 10.65
C LYS A 81 -15.49 -13.86 10.38
N THR A 82 -14.80 -14.84 9.80
CA THR A 82 -13.39 -14.72 9.44
C THR A 82 -13.15 -13.58 8.45
N LEU A 83 -13.99 -13.45 7.42
CA LEU A 83 -13.90 -12.37 6.45
C LEU A 83 -14.11 -11.00 7.10
N ILE A 84 -15.14 -10.87 7.95
CA ILE A 84 -15.42 -9.65 8.71
C ILE A 84 -14.23 -9.30 9.61
N THR A 85 -13.63 -10.28 10.28
CA THR A 85 -12.42 -10.08 11.09
C THR A 85 -11.27 -9.51 10.26
N ILE A 86 -11.02 -10.06 9.07
CA ILE A 86 -9.98 -9.55 8.17
C ILE A 86 -10.27 -8.11 7.75
N LEU A 87 -11.52 -7.80 7.41
CA LEU A 87 -11.90 -6.43 7.02
C LEU A 87 -11.74 -5.44 8.17
N ILE A 88 -12.13 -5.83 9.39
CA ILE A 88 -11.97 -5.02 10.59
C ILE A 88 -10.48 -4.79 10.89
N THR A 89 -9.64 -5.83 10.84
CA THR A 89 -8.21 -5.68 11.12
C THR A 89 -7.53 -4.80 10.07
N ILE A 90 -7.88 -4.93 8.79
CA ILE A 90 -7.43 -4.03 7.72
C ILE A 90 -7.85 -2.59 8.01
N TRP A 91 -9.11 -2.36 8.37
CA TRP A 91 -9.63 -1.03 8.68
C TRP A 91 -8.89 -0.40 9.86
N ILE A 92 -8.72 -1.14 10.96
CA ILE A 92 -7.98 -0.68 12.14
C ILE A 92 -6.54 -0.33 11.75
N THR A 93 -5.88 -1.17 10.96
CA THR A 93 -4.51 -0.92 10.50
C THR A 93 -4.40 0.35 9.67
N ILE A 94 -5.31 0.61 8.72
CA ILE A 94 -5.27 1.81 7.88
C ILE A 94 -5.61 3.06 8.71
N ALA A 95 -6.68 3.00 9.51
CA ALA A 95 -7.15 4.14 10.30
C ALA A 95 -6.19 4.50 11.44
N GLY A 96 -5.53 3.51 12.04
CA GLY A 96 -4.54 3.69 13.10
C GLY A 96 -3.14 4.03 12.62
N TYR A 97 -2.89 4.03 11.30
CA TYR A 97 -1.57 4.33 10.75
C TYR A 97 -1.30 5.85 10.76
N PRO A 98 -0.28 6.32 11.49
CA PRO A 98 -0.06 7.74 11.69
C PRO A 98 0.49 8.40 10.43
N GLN A 99 0.15 9.66 10.21
CA GLN A 99 0.75 10.55 9.21
C GLN A 99 0.98 11.91 9.89
N GLU A 100 2.17 12.14 10.43
CA GLU A 100 2.44 13.28 11.34
C GLU A 100 2.37 14.64 10.62
N PHE A 101 2.83 14.70 9.38
CA PHE A 101 2.92 15.93 8.59
C PHE A 101 2.14 15.86 7.28
N ASN A 102 1.40 14.77 7.07
CA ASN A 102 0.68 14.51 5.83
C ASN A 102 -0.78 14.18 6.11
N PRO A 103 -1.66 14.32 5.10
CA PRO A 103 -3.03 13.87 5.21
C PRO A 103 -3.10 12.37 5.57
N PRO A 104 -4.19 11.90 6.20
CA PRO A 104 -4.38 10.48 6.44
C PRO A 104 -4.23 9.63 5.16
N VAL A 105 -3.83 8.36 5.31
CA VAL A 105 -3.60 7.43 4.19
C VAL A 105 -4.76 7.42 3.19
N LEU A 106 -6.00 7.39 3.68
CA LEU A 106 -7.21 7.41 2.84
C LEU A 106 -7.34 8.70 2.01
N ALA A 107 -6.97 9.84 2.59
CA ALA A 107 -6.99 11.12 1.89
C ALA A 107 -5.92 11.17 0.79
N GLN A 108 -4.72 10.64 1.06
CA GLN A 108 -3.65 10.53 0.06
C GLN A 108 -4.06 9.63 -1.12
N ILE A 109 -4.68 8.47 -0.84
CA ILE A 109 -5.21 7.57 -1.89
C ILE A 109 -6.29 8.28 -2.72
N LYS A 110 -7.23 8.97 -2.07
CA LYS A 110 -8.28 9.72 -2.76
C LYS A 110 -7.69 10.82 -3.64
N ASN A 111 -6.71 11.56 -3.15
CA ASN A 111 -6.02 12.60 -3.91
C ASN A 111 -5.27 12.03 -5.11
N ALA A 112 -4.62 10.87 -4.95
CA ALA A 112 -3.95 10.14 -6.03
C ALA A 112 -4.93 9.76 -7.15
N ILE A 113 -6.06 9.14 -6.78
CA ILE A 113 -7.10 8.74 -7.74
C ILE A 113 -7.65 9.97 -8.47
N ASN A 114 -8.00 11.02 -7.73
CA ASN A 114 -8.53 12.26 -8.31
C ASN A 114 -7.54 12.91 -9.28
N ALA A 115 -6.25 12.95 -8.93
CA ALA A 115 -5.21 13.51 -9.78
C ALA A 115 -5.07 12.74 -11.10
N VAL A 116 -5.10 11.41 -11.04
CA VAL A 116 -5.02 10.53 -12.21
C VAL A 116 -6.26 10.68 -13.10
N GLN A 117 -7.46 10.71 -12.50
CA GLN A 117 -8.71 10.93 -13.25
C GLN A 117 -8.75 12.31 -13.92
N ALA A 118 -8.12 13.31 -13.30
CA ALA A 118 -8.09 14.68 -13.78
C ALA A 118 -6.89 14.98 -14.69
N ILE A 119 -6.24 13.96 -15.30
CA ILE A 119 -5.01 14.10 -16.10
C ILE A 119 -5.09 15.17 -17.20
N ASP A 120 -6.24 15.30 -17.84
CA ASP A 120 -6.44 16.29 -18.92
C ASP A 120 -6.40 17.73 -18.39
N SER A 121 -6.90 17.94 -17.17
CA SER A 121 -6.94 19.25 -16.48
C SER A 121 -5.60 19.67 -15.87
N ILE A 122 -4.61 18.78 -15.84
CA ILE A 122 -3.30 19.05 -15.25
C ILE A 122 -2.45 19.88 -16.20
N THR A 123 -1.80 20.89 -15.63
CA THR A 123 -1.04 21.93 -16.32
C THR A 123 0.43 21.93 -15.90
N LYS A 124 1.30 22.60 -16.65
CA LYS A 124 2.72 22.73 -16.28
C LYS A 124 2.93 23.41 -14.92
N LYS A 125 1.98 24.25 -14.47
CA LYS A 125 2.05 24.89 -13.15
C LYS A 125 2.00 23.86 -12.01
N ASP A 126 1.39 22.71 -12.23
CA ASP A 126 1.33 21.61 -11.27
C ASP A 126 2.69 20.92 -11.05
N LEU A 127 3.71 21.20 -11.89
CA LEU A 127 5.11 20.79 -11.65
C LEU A 127 5.75 21.57 -10.49
N ASN A 128 5.18 22.73 -10.14
CA ASN A 128 5.66 23.52 -9.03
C ASN A 128 4.94 23.10 -7.74
N VAL A 129 5.69 22.54 -6.78
CA VAL A 129 5.14 22.05 -5.51
C VAL A 129 5.57 22.86 -4.30
N ASN A 130 6.50 23.81 -4.45
CA ASN A 130 7.13 24.56 -3.36
C ASN A 130 7.56 23.64 -2.20
N GLY A 131 8.18 22.50 -2.50
CA GLY A 131 8.59 21.51 -1.48
C GLY A 131 7.47 20.57 -0.98
N ASN A 132 6.23 20.72 -1.42
CA ASN A 132 5.12 19.87 -0.99
C ASN A 132 5.17 18.47 -1.65
N VAL A 133 5.84 17.55 -0.96
CA VAL A 133 5.99 16.15 -1.34
C VAL A 133 4.70 15.33 -1.31
N SER A 134 3.58 15.88 -0.80
CA SER A 134 2.30 15.19 -0.75
C SER A 134 1.39 15.49 -1.96
N ASN A 135 1.80 16.36 -2.87
CA ASN A 135 0.97 16.79 -3.99
C ASN A 135 0.87 15.70 -5.07
N SER A 136 -0.27 15.02 -5.15
CA SER A 136 -0.49 13.96 -6.14
C SER A 136 -0.60 14.50 -7.57
N ARG A 137 -1.05 15.75 -7.78
CA ARG A 137 -1.13 16.37 -9.12
C ARG A 137 0.25 16.55 -9.73
N TYR A 138 1.27 16.76 -8.91
CA TYR A 138 2.66 16.85 -9.34
C TYR A 138 3.13 15.60 -10.06
N VAL A 139 2.83 14.40 -9.55
CA VAL A 139 3.27 13.14 -10.19
C VAL A 139 2.67 12.99 -11.58
N VAL A 140 1.39 13.34 -11.73
CA VAL A 140 0.70 13.26 -13.02
C VAL A 140 1.20 14.36 -13.96
N ALA A 141 1.49 15.56 -13.45
CA ALA A 141 2.12 16.63 -14.24
C ALA A 141 3.51 16.21 -14.72
N LEU A 142 4.31 15.64 -13.82
CA LEU A 142 5.64 15.10 -14.10
C LEU A 142 5.57 14.03 -15.19
N TYR A 143 4.59 13.14 -15.11
CA TYR A 143 4.36 12.12 -16.13
C TYR A 143 3.95 12.69 -17.49
N LYS A 144 3.02 13.66 -17.49
CA LYS A 144 2.45 14.29 -18.68
C LYS A 144 3.47 15.12 -19.44
N TYR A 145 4.32 15.86 -18.73
CA TYR A 145 5.32 16.77 -19.28
C TYR A 145 6.75 16.22 -19.20
N ARG A 146 6.93 14.91 -18.96
CA ARG A 146 8.27 14.30 -18.78
C ARG A 146 9.22 14.58 -19.95
N ASP A 147 8.69 14.67 -21.18
CA ASP A 147 9.49 14.87 -22.39
C ASP A 147 9.99 16.32 -22.52
N GLU A 148 9.49 17.23 -21.68
CA GLU A 148 9.94 18.63 -21.58
C GLU A 148 10.91 18.88 -20.42
N ILE A 149 11.16 17.87 -19.58
CA ILE A 149 12.06 17.96 -18.44
C ILE A 149 13.49 17.78 -18.94
N LEU A 150 14.37 18.74 -18.62
CA LEU A 150 15.79 18.62 -18.91
C LEU A 150 16.38 17.43 -18.14
N ASP A 151 17.07 16.55 -18.86
CA ASP A 151 17.73 15.34 -18.35
C ASP A 151 19.21 15.60 -17.96
N ASP A 152 19.59 16.86 -17.83
CA ASP A 152 20.94 17.33 -17.53
C ASP A 152 21.28 17.37 -16.03
N GLY A 153 20.38 16.85 -15.18
CA GLY A 153 20.54 16.87 -13.71
C GLY A 153 20.11 18.19 -13.05
N THR A 154 19.65 19.19 -13.81
CA THR A 154 19.18 20.47 -13.23
C THR A 154 17.80 20.35 -12.58
N TYR A 155 16.96 19.43 -13.07
CA TYR A 155 15.63 19.24 -12.52
C TYR A 155 15.68 18.46 -11.19
N GLN A 156 15.21 19.09 -10.12
CA GLN A 156 15.12 18.50 -8.79
C GLN A 156 13.69 18.06 -8.48
N LEU A 157 13.51 16.77 -8.24
CA LEU A 157 12.22 16.23 -7.82
C LEU A 157 11.75 16.89 -6.52
N TYR A 158 10.46 17.26 -6.50
CA TYR A 158 9.80 17.93 -5.38
C TYR A 158 10.40 19.29 -5.00
N GLN A 159 11.32 19.85 -5.79
CA GLN A 159 11.99 21.13 -5.50
C GLN A 159 12.61 21.17 -4.10
N GLN A 160 13.09 20.02 -3.63
CA GLN A 160 13.82 19.92 -2.38
C GLN A 160 15.30 20.10 -2.64
N ASP A 161 15.94 20.91 -1.78
CA ASP A 161 17.38 21.11 -1.80
C ASP A 161 18.11 19.77 -1.82
N ASN A 162 19.18 19.71 -2.62
CA ASN A 162 19.90 18.49 -2.93
C ASN A 162 20.83 18.10 -1.77
N VAL A 163 20.27 17.79 -0.60
CA VAL A 163 21.08 17.47 0.60
C VAL A 163 21.95 16.23 0.39
N TYR A 164 21.60 15.35 -0.57
CA TYR A 164 22.34 14.11 -0.84
C TYR A 164 22.42 13.70 -2.33
N PHE A 165 22.21 14.58 -3.31
CA PHE A 165 22.26 14.27 -4.77
C PHE A 165 21.25 13.22 -5.29
N TYR A 166 20.32 12.74 -4.47
CA TYR A 166 19.37 11.68 -4.87
C TYR A 166 18.14 12.18 -5.65
N ASN A 167 17.90 13.48 -5.65
CA ASN A 167 16.65 14.05 -6.19
C ASN A 167 16.78 14.64 -7.59
N SER A 168 17.99 14.76 -8.15
CA SER A 168 18.19 15.26 -9.52
C SER A 168 17.89 14.19 -10.56
N ILE A 169 17.27 14.59 -11.67
CA ILE A 169 16.96 13.72 -12.81
C ILE A 169 18.09 13.80 -13.83
N ASN A 170 18.87 12.73 -13.97
CA ASN A 170 19.90 12.60 -15.02
C ASN A 170 19.41 11.76 -16.21
N ASN A 171 18.25 11.10 -16.04
CA ASN A 171 17.63 10.26 -17.06
C ASN A 171 16.13 10.15 -16.75
N LEU A 172 15.28 10.32 -17.77
CA LEU A 172 13.82 10.24 -17.64
C LEU A 172 13.34 8.87 -17.12
N ASN A 173 14.09 7.79 -17.39
CA ASN A 173 13.75 6.44 -16.92
C ASN A 173 13.95 6.27 -15.40
N GLU A 174 14.72 7.14 -14.75
CA GLU A 174 14.95 7.09 -13.30
C GLU A 174 13.86 7.78 -12.49
N ILE A 175 12.96 8.54 -13.14
CA ILE A 175 11.93 9.32 -12.45
C ILE A 175 11.10 8.42 -11.54
N GLY A 176 10.56 7.33 -12.08
CA GLY A 176 9.69 6.42 -11.32
C GLY A 176 10.37 5.82 -10.08
N SER A 177 11.66 5.51 -10.14
CA SER A 177 12.39 4.91 -9.00
C SER A 177 12.73 5.93 -7.91
N LYS A 178 12.91 7.21 -8.29
CA LYS A 178 13.23 8.35 -7.41
C LYS A 178 12.00 9.00 -6.76
N LEU A 179 10.78 8.69 -7.21
CA LEU A 179 9.56 9.13 -6.52
C LEU A 179 9.47 8.55 -5.10
N ILE A 180 8.69 9.17 -4.22
CA ILE A 180 8.62 8.78 -2.80
C ILE A 180 7.27 8.13 -2.49
N GLY A 181 7.29 7.01 -1.75
CA GLY A 181 6.09 6.37 -1.24
C GLY A 181 5.07 6.02 -2.34
N TYR A 182 3.80 6.39 -2.10
CA TYR A 182 2.66 6.08 -2.97
C TYR A 182 2.75 6.73 -4.36
N HIS A 183 3.59 7.76 -4.54
CA HIS A 183 3.86 8.34 -5.85
C HIS A 183 4.52 7.35 -6.81
N LYS A 184 5.29 6.37 -6.31
CA LYS A 184 5.83 5.27 -7.12
C LYS A 184 4.73 4.42 -7.74
N VAL A 185 3.68 4.15 -6.96
CA VAL A 185 2.51 3.37 -7.42
C VAL A 185 1.71 4.16 -8.45
N MET A 186 1.56 5.47 -8.23
CA MET A 186 0.93 6.35 -9.23
C MET A 186 1.69 6.31 -10.56
N TRP A 187 3.02 6.43 -10.53
CA TRP A 187 3.85 6.37 -11.73
C TRP A 187 3.72 5.02 -12.44
N TRP A 188 3.84 3.92 -11.71
CA TRP A 188 3.66 2.58 -12.25
C TRP A 188 2.28 2.41 -12.93
N TYR A 189 1.22 2.92 -12.30
CA TYR A 189 -0.13 2.87 -12.87
C TYR A 189 -0.24 3.65 -14.19
N LEU A 190 0.35 4.85 -14.24
CA LEU A 190 0.37 5.68 -15.45
C LEU A 190 1.15 5.02 -16.59
N ASP A 191 2.28 4.38 -16.30
CA ASP A 191 3.04 3.59 -17.27
C ASP A 191 2.22 2.43 -17.84
N CYS A 192 1.53 1.66 -17.00
CA CYS A 192 0.68 0.57 -17.46
C CYS A 192 -0.44 1.06 -18.41
N ILE A 193 -1.06 2.21 -18.13
CA ILE A 193 -2.09 2.79 -19.00
C ILE A 193 -1.51 3.25 -20.34
N ARG A 194 -0.34 3.90 -20.33
CA ARG A 194 0.29 4.41 -21.54
C ARG A 194 0.73 3.28 -22.47
N ASP A 195 1.29 2.22 -21.91
CA ASP A 195 1.76 1.07 -22.70
C ASP A 195 0.58 0.24 -23.25
N GLY A 196 -0.54 0.19 -22.51
CA GLY A 196 -1.81 -0.39 -23.00
C GLY A 196 -2.45 0.41 -24.16
N SER A 197 -2.37 1.74 -24.12
CA SER A 197 -2.92 2.59 -25.20
C SER A 197 -2.04 2.62 -26.44
N SER A 198 -0.71 2.62 -26.29
CA SER A 198 0.23 2.61 -27.42
C SER A 198 0.25 1.28 -28.20
N SER A 199 -0.02 0.16 -27.54
CA SER A 199 -0.18 -1.15 -28.18
C SER A 199 -1.48 -1.26 -29.00
N SER A 200 -2.57 -0.66 -28.51
CA SER A 200 -3.87 -0.59 -29.20
C SER A 200 -3.80 0.19 -30.52
N ILE A 201 -3.08 1.33 -30.53
CA ILE A 201 -2.90 2.18 -31.72
C ILE A 201 -2.04 1.49 -32.80
N LYS A 202 -1.07 0.65 -32.41
CA LYS A 202 -0.25 -0.13 -33.36
C LYS A 202 -1.06 -1.23 -34.06
N VAL A 203 -2.05 -1.82 -33.40
CA VAL A 203 -2.90 -2.88 -33.98
C VAL A 203 -3.87 -2.31 -35.00
N GLU A 204 -4.41 -1.13 -34.76
CA GLU A 204 -5.36 -0.47 -35.66
C GLU A 204 -4.68 0.03 -36.95
N LYS A 205 -3.47 0.61 -36.85
CA LYS A 205 -2.67 0.98 -38.04
C LYS A 205 -2.27 -0.21 -38.92
N ARG A 206 -2.13 -1.42 -38.36
CA ARG A 206 -1.87 -2.64 -39.14
C ARG A 206 -3.11 -3.20 -39.84
N LYS A 207 -4.32 -2.90 -39.36
CA LYS A 207 -5.58 -3.26 -40.02
C LYS A 207 -5.97 -2.29 -41.13
N SER A 208 -5.56 -1.02 -41.03
CA SER A 208 -5.82 0.00 -42.05
C SER A 208 -4.90 -0.07 -43.28
N ASN A 209 -3.81 -0.84 -43.22
CA ASN A 209 -2.82 -1.01 -44.29
C ASN A 209 -2.88 -2.40 -44.96
N LYS A 210 -4.01 -3.11 -44.82
CA LYS A 210 -4.33 -4.33 -45.57
C LYS A 210 -5.65 -4.14 -46.28
#